data_AF-A0A662TRP3-F1
#
_entry.id   AF-A0A662TRP3-F1
#
_cell.length_a   1.000
_cell.length_b   1.000
_cell.length_c   1.000
_cell.angle_alpha   90.00
_cell.angle_beta   90.00
_cell.angle_gamma   90.00
#
_symmetry.space_group_name_H-M   'P 1'
#
loop_
_entity.id
_entity.type
_entity.pdbx_description
1 polymer ?
#
loop_
_entity_poly.entity_id
_entity_poly.type
_entity_poly.pdbx_seq_one_letter_code
_entity_poly.pdbx_strand_id
1 'polypeptide(L)'
;MLVRYSTHVWRAFNRAYDARAPCSTCIRASSKSAVERVALPPHIDPYTLALITHRALRAGKAVARRILYEAGFEFAQRRIRSVEPVSELDQAAERVREWFSELGLGGLETQFLEAGGGRLSVKLSPIASRYSELFGRSEHPVCFFTAGILAGAFSHVTGIHFSCEEAFCLAQGSVECVFALTLFEEILPEKTRALTVVDVTLLPEELRYTAGAMLMLGEADPESIAVITGRSPDEEKKCLEQLFEEGYLKKVRIGERILYRLALGGD
;
A
#
# COMPACT_ATOMS: atom_id res chain seq x y z
N MET A 1 24.36 51.09 20.26
CA MET A 1 25.84 50.94 20.22
C MET A 1 26.12 49.53 19.70
N LEU A 2 26.98 49.42 18.68
CA LEU A 2 27.35 48.20 17.92
C LEU A 2 27.76 47.02 18.85
N VAL A 3 27.70 45.74 18.47
CA VAL A 3 28.58 45.03 17.50
C VAL A 3 28.00 43.65 17.09
N ARG A 4 28.25 43.24 15.83
CA ARG A 4 28.02 41.92 15.20
C ARG A 4 29.30 41.03 15.19
N TYR A 5 29.11 39.72 14.88
CA TYR A 5 30.03 38.66 14.36
C TYR A 5 30.80 37.81 15.41
N SER A 6 31.08 36.49 15.28
CA SER A 6 30.95 35.48 14.19
C SER A 6 31.06 34.01 14.68
N THR A 7 30.43 33.10 13.92
CA THR A 7 30.73 31.70 13.50
C THR A 7 31.73 30.74 14.21
N HIS A 8 31.35 29.45 14.13
CA HIS A 8 32.14 28.20 14.19
C HIS A 8 32.47 27.57 15.56
N VAL A 9 31.76 26.49 15.93
CA VAL A 9 32.29 25.11 16.11
C VAL A 9 31.10 24.12 16.01
N TRP A 10 30.70 23.77 14.78
CA TRP A 10 29.66 22.77 14.49
C TRP A 10 30.30 21.53 13.86
N ARG A 11 31.25 20.89 14.57
CA ARG A 11 31.88 19.62 14.17
C ARG A 11 32.47 18.89 15.39
N ALA A 12 31.64 18.19 16.17
CA ALA A 12 32.11 17.12 17.08
C ALA A 12 30.99 16.26 17.71
N PHE A 13 29.83 16.10 17.06
CA PHE A 13 28.74 15.28 17.62
C PHE A 13 28.26 14.21 16.63
N ASN A 14 29.21 13.47 16.04
CA ASN A 14 28.89 12.32 15.21
C ASN A 14 30.00 11.26 15.26
N ARG A 15 30.28 10.75 16.47
CA ARG A 15 31.06 9.52 16.68
C ARG A 15 30.62 8.88 18.00
N ALA A 16 30.34 7.58 17.93
CA ALA A 16 29.98 6.67 19.03
C ALA A 16 28.52 6.73 19.52
N TYR A 17 27.64 6.03 18.80
CA TYR A 17 26.58 5.26 19.45
C TYR A 17 26.75 3.80 19.02
N ASP A 18 27.61 3.11 19.78
CA ASP A 18 27.74 1.66 19.78
C ASP A 18 27.46 1.16 21.21
N ALA A 19 26.70 0.06 21.26
CA ALA A 19 26.29 -0.79 22.36
C ALA A 19 26.57 -0.35 23.83
N ARG A 20 25.49 -0.09 24.58
CA ARG A 20 25.36 -0.51 25.99
C ARG A 20 23.90 -0.47 26.47
N ALA A 21 23.42 -1.60 27.00
CA ALA A 21 22.10 -1.74 27.63
C ALA A 21 21.91 -0.75 28.80
N PRO A 22 20.68 -0.26 29.06
CA PRO A 22 20.47 0.71 30.12
C PRO A 22 20.56 0.07 31.51
N CYS A 23 21.41 0.68 32.33
CA CYS A 23 21.61 0.42 33.76
C CYS A 23 20.34 0.72 34.57
N SER A 24 19.97 -0.18 35.48
CA SER A 24 18.76 -0.17 36.33
C SER A 24 18.71 0.92 37.42
N THR A 25 19.53 1.98 37.31
CA THR A 25 19.74 2.95 38.40
C THR A 25 19.42 4.40 38.02
N CYS A 26 18.98 4.68 36.79
CA CYS A 26 18.65 6.03 36.32
C CYS A 26 17.15 6.37 36.36
N ILE A 27 16.36 5.71 37.21
CA ILE A 27 14.98 6.13 37.51
C ILE A 27 14.98 6.80 38.88
N ARG A 28 15.15 8.13 38.91
CA ARG A 28 14.57 8.98 39.96
C ARG A 28 14.23 10.34 39.36
N ALA A 29 12.95 10.67 39.50
CA ALA A 29 12.29 11.84 38.95
C ALA A 29 12.79 13.15 39.56
N SER A 30 12.85 14.20 38.73
CA SER A 30 12.74 15.59 39.18
C SER A 30 11.81 16.34 38.23
N SER A 31 10.78 16.88 38.86
CA SER A 31 9.67 17.69 38.36
C SER A 31 10.09 19.00 37.67
N LYS A 32 9.26 19.43 36.71
CA LYS A 32 9.13 20.80 36.16
C LYS A 32 10.31 21.28 35.30
N SER A 33 10.39 20.75 34.09
CA SER A 33 10.78 21.51 32.90
C SER A 33 10.02 20.93 31.72
N ALA A 34 9.67 21.77 30.76
CA ALA A 34 8.94 21.38 29.56
C ALA A 34 9.59 20.13 28.97
N VAL A 35 8.84 19.02 28.97
CA VAL A 35 9.18 17.86 28.17
C VAL A 35 9.09 18.37 26.74
N GLU A 36 10.24 18.75 26.18
CA GLU A 36 10.47 18.68 24.76
C GLU A 36 10.13 17.23 24.40
N ARG A 37 8.86 17.02 24.02
CA ARG A 37 8.43 15.78 23.42
C ARG A 37 9.16 15.75 22.09
N VAL A 38 10.40 15.26 22.10
CA VAL A 38 10.95 14.60 20.95
C VAL A 38 9.98 13.47 20.70
N ALA A 39 9.00 13.72 19.84
CA ALA A 39 8.07 12.72 19.39
C ALA A 39 8.95 11.69 18.67
N LEU A 40 9.35 10.64 19.39
CA LEU A 40 9.96 9.48 18.76
C LEU A 40 9.02 9.11 17.61
N PRO A 41 9.54 9.02 16.36
CA PRO A 41 8.69 8.67 15.25
C PRO A 41 7.98 7.35 15.60
N PRO A 42 6.66 7.23 15.37
CA PRO A 42 5.93 6.00 15.62
C PRO A 42 6.65 4.85 14.89
N HIS A 43 7.29 3.98 15.67
CA HIS A 43 7.93 2.79 15.17
C HIS A 43 6.84 1.78 14.82
N ILE A 44 6.90 1.23 13.60
CA ILE A 44 6.00 0.14 13.22
C ILE A 44 6.48 -1.11 13.95
N ASP A 45 5.70 -1.59 14.93
CA ASP A 45 6.02 -2.82 15.64
C ASP A 45 5.73 -4.05 14.76
N PRO A 46 6.75 -4.77 14.25
CA PRO A 46 6.54 -5.88 13.34
C PRO A 46 5.89 -7.09 14.02
N TYR A 47 6.02 -7.22 15.35
CA TYR A 47 5.37 -8.28 16.12
C TYR A 47 3.84 -8.12 16.11
N THR A 48 3.35 -6.92 16.45
CA THR A 48 1.92 -6.61 16.41
C THR A 48 1.36 -6.76 15.00
N LEU A 49 2.07 -6.28 13.97
CA LEU A 49 1.61 -6.47 12.59
C LEU A 49 1.56 -7.94 12.18
N ALA A 50 2.54 -8.77 12.56
CA ALA A 50 2.49 -10.20 12.27
C ALA A 50 1.25 -10.87 12.91
N LEU A 51 0.91 -10.51 14.15
CA LEU A 51 -0.31 -11.00 14.83
C LEU A 51 -1.58 -10.58 14.10
N ILE A 52 -1.70 -9.30 13.75
CA ILE A 52 -2.87 -8.77 13.03
C ILE A 52 -2.98 -9.45 11.66
N THR A 53 -1.87 -9.58 10.93
CA THR A 53 -1.84 -10.26 9.63
C THR A 53 -2.28 -11.71 9.74
N HIS A 54 -1.79 -12.46 10.73
CA HIS A 54 -2.22 -13.84 10.94
C HIS A 54 -3.72 -13.94 11.24
N ARG A 55 -4.25 -13.06 12.09
CA ARG A 55 -5.68 -13.02 12.40
C ARG A 55 -6.53 -12.66 11.18
N ALA A 56 -6.09 -11.68 10.39
CA ALA A 56 -6.79 -11.26 9.18
C ALA A 56 -6.77 -12.36 8.11
N LEU A 57 -5.65 -13.07 7.94
CA LEU A 57 -5.53 -14.19 7.00
C LEU A 57 -6.50 -15.32 7.33
N ARG A 58 -6.77 -15.58 8.61
CA ARG A 58 -7.79 -16.56 9.05
C ARG A 58 -9.23 -16.16 8.69
N ALA A 59 -9.49 -14.87 8.46
CA ALA A 59 -10.77 -14.38 7.93
C ALA A 59 -10.83 -14.45 6.39
N GLY A 60 -9.70 -14.72 5.74
CA GLY A 60 -9.58 -14.86 4.29
C GLY A 60 -8.51 -13.93 3.71
N LYS A 61 -7.75 -14.43 2.72
CA LYS A 61 -6.66 -13.69 2.06
C LYS A 61 -7.10 -12.35 1.48
N ALA A 62 -8.25 -12.33 0.79
CA ALA A 62 -8.76 -11.11 0.16
C ALA A 62 -9.07 -10.01 1.20
N VAL A 63 -9.68 -10.40 2.33
CA VAL A 63 -9.98 -9.51 3.45
C VAL A 63 -8.69 -8.99 4.09
N ALA A 64 -7.73 -9.89 4.36
CA ALA A 64 -6.43 -9.52 4.92
C ALA A 64 -5.68 -8.53 4.03
N ARG A 65 -5.59 -8.83 2.73
CA ARG A 65 -4.97 -7.96 1.73
C ARG A 65 -5.61 -6.58 1.77
N ARG A 66 -6.94 -6.49 1.65
CA ARG A 66 -7.65 -5.22 1.59
C ARG A 66 -7.37 -4.34 2.82
N ILE A 67 -7.66 -4.86 4.02
CA ILE A 67 -7.56 -4.08 5.26
C ILE A 67 -6.12 -3.59 5.50
N LEU A 68 -5.15 -4.49 5.36
CA LEU A 68 -3.75 -4.16 5.66
C LEU A 68 -3.12 -3.29 4.57
N TYR A 69 -3.45 -3.52 3.30
CA TYR A 69 -2.99 -2.68 2.20
C TYR A 69 -3.52 -1.25 2.33
N GLU A 70 -4.83 -1.08 2.54
CA GLU A 70 -5.46 0.23 2.73
C GLU A 70 -4.85 0.95 3.93
N ALA A 71 -4.69 0.26 5.07
CA ALA A 71 -4.04 0.82 6.25
C ALA A 71 -2.60 1.28 5.98
N GLY A 72 -1.81 0.50 5.22
CA GLY A 72 -0.44 0.85 4.85
C GLY A 72 -0.38 2.06 3.91
N PHE A 73 -1.26 2.09 2.91
CA PHE A 73 -1.37 3.20 1.97
C PHE A 73 -1.72 4.51 2.67
N GLU A 74 -2.75 4.50 3.51
CA GLU A 74 -3.15 5.65 4.30
C GLU A 74 -2.07 6.10 5.27
N PHE A 75 -1.40 5.14 5.93
CA PHE A 75 -0.28 5.43 6.81
C PHE A 75 0.82 6.21 6.06
N ALA A 76 1.21 5.75 4.87
CA ALA A 76 2.20 6.44 4.06
C ALA A 76 1.73 7.84 3.67
N GLN A 77 0.53 8.00 3.12
CA GLN A 77 -0.03 9.30 2.70
C GLN A 77 -0.11 10.33 3.84
N ARG A 78 -0.29 9.89 5.09
CA ARG A 78 -0.31 10.78 6.26
C ARG A 78 1.08 11.13 6.77
N ARG A 79 2.06 10.24 6.61
CA ARG A 79 3.37 10.33 7.26
C ARG A 79 4.48 10.82 6.33
N ILE A 80 4.40 10.52 5.04
CA ILE A 80 5.43 10.89 4.07
C ILE A 80 5.34 12.35 3.61
N ARG A 81 4.40 13.14 4.16
CA ARG A 81 4.15 14.55 3.80
C ARG A 81 5.35 15.49 3.95
N SER A 82 6.34 15.12 4.75
CA SER A 82 7.58 15.89 4.90
C SER A 82 8.61 15.62 3.79
N VAL A 83 8.39 14.59 2.98
CA VAL A 83 9.24 14.26 1.84
C VAL A 83 8.77 15.11 0.66
N GLU A 84 9.68 15.86 0.07
CA GLU A 84 9.36 16.69 -1.09
C GLU A 84 8.89 15.79 -2.27
N PRO A 85 7.97 16.27 -3.12
CA PRO A 85 7.64 15.59 -4.36
C PRO A 85 8.74 15.72 -5.42
N VAL A 86 8.83 14.74 -6.33
CA VAL A 86 9.70 14.68 -7.52
C VAL A 86 9.00 13.90 -8.63
N SER A 87 9.13 14.30 -9.89
CA SER A 87 8.49 13.60 -11.02
C SER A 87 9.18 12.29 -11.39
N GLU A 88 10.51 12.23 -11.25
CA GLU A 88 11.31 11.10 -11.72
C GLU A 88 11.31 9.95 -10.70
N LEU A 89 11.04 8.73 -11.18
CA LEU A 89 10.91 7.54 -10.33
C LEU A 89 12.19 7.15 -9.62
N ASP A 90 13.36 7.37 -10.22
CA ASP A 90 14.64 7.09 -9.58
C ASP A 90 14.89 8.00 -8.37
N GLN A 91 14.56 9.29 -8.51
CA GLN A 91 14.64 10.24 -7.39
C GLN A 91 13.59 9.92 -6.32
N ALA A 92 12.38 9.52 -6.74
CA ALA A 92 11.36 9.07 -5.82
C ALA A 92 11.82 7.82 -5.03
N ALA A 93 12.47 6.87 -5.70
CA ALA A 93 12.99 5.66 -5.08
C ALA A 93 14.04 5.96 -4.01
N GLU A 94 14.94 6.91 -4.24
CA GLU A 94 15.91 7.34 -3.23
C GLU A 94 15.22 7.90 -1.98
N ARG A 95 14.27 8.83 -2.17
CA ARG A 95 13.51 9.44 -1.07
C ARG A 95 12.66 8.42 -0.30
N VAL A 96 11.98 7.53 -1.03
CA VAL A 96 11.16 6.47 -0.42
C VAL A 96 12.05 5.49 0.33
N ARG A 97 13.23 5.12 -0.19
CA ARG A 97 14.17 4.21 0.48
C ARG A 97 14.66 4.77 1.81
N GLU A 98 15.04 6.04 1.85
CA GLU A 98 15.47 6.72 3.08
C GLU A 98 14.35 6.71 4.12
N TRP A 99 13.17 7.20 3.74
CA TRP A 99 11.99 7.24 4.62
C TRP A 99 11.54 5.85 5.09
N PHE A 100 11.59 4.85 4.22
CA PHE A 100 11.23 3.46 4.54
C PHE A 100 12.20 2.84 5.55
N SER A 101 13.49 3.15 5.43
CA SER A 101 14.52 2.74 6.39
C SER A 101 14.33 3.41 7.76
N GLU A 102 14.01 4.70 7.79
CA GLU A 102 13.72 5.46 9.04
C GLU A 102 12.52 4.89 9.82
N LEU A 103 11.56 4.29 9.13
CA LEU A 103 10.43 3.61 9.75
C LEU A 103 10.78 2.23 10.34
N GLY A 104 12.00 1.75 10.14
CA GLY A 104 12.44 0.42 10.60
C GLY A 104 11.83 -0.72 9.79
N LEU A 105 11.45 -0.49 8.53
CA LEU A 105 10.80 -1.49 7.68
C LEU A 105 11.78 -2.33 6.84
N GLY A 106 13.09 -2.14 7.04
CA GLY A 106 14.16 -2.85 6.35
C GLY A 106 14.79 -2.03 5.22
N GLY A 107 15.72 -2.65 4.49
CA GLY A 107 16.37 -2.05 3.33
C GLY A 107 15.54 -2.23 2.06
N LEU A 108 15.20 -1.12 1.39
CA LEU A 108 14.46 -1.12 0.13
C LEU A 108 15.43 -1.01 -1.06
N GLU A 109 15.41 -2.03 -1.91
CA GLU A 109 16.12 -2.05 -3.19
C GLU A 109 15.11 -1.91 -4.34
N THR A 110 15.54 -1.26 -5.42
CA THR A 110 14.71 -0.98 -6.58
C THR A 110 15.38 -1.49 -7.85
N GLN A 111 14.62 -2.14 -8.73
CA GLN A 111 15.11 -2.76 -9.96
C GLN A 111 14.12 -2.46 -11.09
N PHE A 112 14.63 -2.09 -12.25
CA PHE A 112 13.82 -1.83 -13.46
C PHE A 112 12.67 -0.83 -13.20
N LEU A 113 12.96 0.28 -12.51
CA LEU A 113 11.99 1.35 -12.34
C LEU A 113 11.91 2.17 -13.63
N GLU A 114 10.75 2.15 -14.26
CA GLU A 114 10.41 2.91 -15.46
C GLU A 114 9.06 3.59 -15.23
N ALA A 115 8.60 4.46 -16.15
CA ALA A 115 7.35 5.20 -16.00
C ALA A 115 6.13 4.34 -15.58
N GLY A 116 6.08 3.07 -16.01
CA GLY A 116 5.04 2.09 -15.67
C GLY A 116 5.08 1.52 -14.24
N GLY A 117 6.16 1.78 -13.49
CA GLY A 117 6.48 1.15 -12.21
C GLY A 117 7.73 0.28 -12.32
N GLY A 118 7.80 -0.79 -11.53
CA GLY A 118 8.95 -1.70 -11.56
C GLY A 118 8.99 -2.65 -10.37
N ARG A 119 10.16 -3.22 -10.10
CA ARG A 119 10.37 -4.22 -9.05
C ARG A 119 11.02 -3.60 -7.83
N LEU A 120 10.45 -3.88 -6.66
CA LEU A 120 10.97 -3.50 -5.36
C LEU A 120 11.36 -4.76 -4.59
N SER A 121 12.43 -4.71 -3.80
CA SER A 121 12.84 -5.79 -2.91
C SER A 121 13.10 -5.27 -1.51
N VAL A 122 12.62 -6.01 -0.51
CA VAL A 122 12.94 -5.79 0.91
C VAL A 122 13.66 -7.02 1.44
N LYS A 123 14.96 -6.87 1.67
CA LYS A 123 15.76 -7.89 2.34
C LYS A 123 15.44 -7.87 3.83
N LEU A 124 15.25 -9.07 4.40
CA LEU A 124 14.94 -9.24 5.82
C LEU A 124 13.72 -8.41 6.28
N SER A 125 12.62 -8.46 5.52
CA SER A 125 11.35 -7.82 5.90
C SER A 125 11.01 -8.13 7.37
N PRO A 126 10.93 -7.11 8.25
CA PRO A 126 10.65 -7.32 9.66
C PRO A 126 9.30 -8.02 9.88
N ILE A 127 8.29 -7.70 9.07
CA ILE A 127 6.96 -8.28 9.18
C ILE A 127 6.97 -9.77 8.78
N ALA A 128 7.56 -10.11 7.63
CA ALA A 128 7.62 -11.51 7.17
C ALA A 128 8.49 -12.38 8.10
N SER A 129 9.59 -11.81 8.60
CA SER A 129 10.47 -12.49 9.55
C SER A 129 9.73 -12.80 10.85
N ARG A 130 9.07 -11.80 11.45
CA ARG A 130 8.27 -12.01 12.67
C ARG A 130 7.08 -12.92 12.45
N TYR A 131 6.43 -12.87 11.29
CA TYR A 131 5.38 -13.82 10.96
C TYR A 131 5.91 -15.26 10.98
N SER A 132 7.05 -15.49 10.33
CA SER A 132 7.65 -16.83 10.23
C SER A 132 8.09 -17.37 11.59
N GLU A 133 8.65 -16.52 12.45
CA GLU A 133 9.03 -16.88 13.81
C GLU A 133 7.83 -17.31 14.66
N LEU A 134 6.68 -16.64 14.51
CA LEU A 134 5.49 -16.89 15.32
C LEU A 134 4.61 -18.03 14.82
N PHE A 135 4.50 -18.18 13.49
CA PHE A 135 3.50 -19.05 12.87
C PHE A 135 4.09 -20.07 11.90
N GLY A 136 5.40 -20.05 11.68
CA GLY A 136 6.05 -20.86 10.66
C GLY A 136 5.78 -20.34 9.25
N ARG A 137 5.91 -21.23 8.25
CA ARG A 137 5.69 -20.86 6.85
C ARG A 137 4.24 -20.47 6.60
N SER A 138 4.05 -19.42 5.81
CA SER A 138 2.75 -18.99 5.31
C SER A 138 2.47 -19.62 3.94
N GLU A 139 1.22 -19.94 3.66
CA GLU A 139 0.76 -20.33 2.32
C GLU A 139 0.64 -19.14 1.36
N HIS A 140 0.57 -17.92 1.91
CA HIS A 140 0.35 -16.69 1.16
C HIS A 140 1.40 -15.63 1.49
N PRO A 141 1.65 -14.66 0.59
CA PRO A 141 2.39 -13.45 0.96
C PRO A 141 1.74 -12.76 2.16
N VAL A 142 2.53 -12.12 3.02
CA VAL A 142 2.05 -11.56 4.31
C VAL A 142 2.35 -10.07 4.48
N CYS A 143 3.16 -9.47 3.60
CA CYS A 143 3.58 -8.07 3.71
C CYS A 143 2.57 -7.12 3.05
N PHE A 144 1.27 -7.34 3.22
CA PHE A 144 0.22 -6.48 2.63
C PHE A 144 0.33 -5.03 3.09
N PHE A 145 0.64 -4.81 4.37
CA PHE A 145 0.85 -3.47 4.93
C PHE A 145 2.06 -2.78 4.29
N THR A 146 3.16 -3.50 4.07
CA THR A 146 4.35 -2.99 3.36
C THR A 146 4.01 -2.63 1.92
N ALA A 147 3.27 -3.49 1.20
CA ALA A 147 2.83 -3.19 -0.16
C ALA A 147 2.00 -1.89 -0.21
N GLY A 148 1.06 -1.72 0.74
CA GLY A 148 0.31 -0.48 0.89
C GLY A 148 1.20 0.74 1.14
N ILE A 149 2.18 0.62 2.05
CA ILE A 149 3.14 1.69 2.32
C ILE A 149 3.91 2.09 1.07
N LEU A 150 4.44 1.11 0.32
CA LEU A 150 5.21 1.37 -0.90
C LEU A 150 4.35 2.07 -1.95
N ALA A 151 3.14 1.56 -2.21
CA ALA A 151 2.19 2.20 -3.14
C ALA A 151 1.88 3.64 -2.75
N GLY A 152 1.55 3.88 -1.47
CA GLY A 152 1.24 5.22 -0.97
C GLY A 152 2.43 6.17 -1.00
N ALA A 153 3.62 5.69 -0.65
CA ALA A 153 4.84 6.47 -0.63
C ALA A 153 5.25 6.93 -2.04
N PHE A 154 5.35 5.98 -2.98
CA PHE A 154 5.64 6.32 -4.38
C PHE A 154 4.56 7.22 -4.96
N SER A 155 3.28 7.00 -4.63
CA SER A 155 2.20 7.85 -5.12
C SER A 155 2.28 9.28 -4.63
N HIS A 156 2.65 9.46 -3.35
CA HIS A 156 2.82 10.79 -2.77
C HIS A 156 4.00 11.53 -3.39
N VAL A 157 5.15 10.87 -3.45
CA VAL A 157 6.40 11.51 -3.87
C VAL A 157 6.34 11.84 -5.37
N THR A 158 5.75 10.97 -6.19
CA THR A 158 5.66 11.20 -7.64
C THR A 158 4.49 12.08 -8.07
N GLY A 159 3.43 12.15 -7.25
CA GLY A 159 2.13 12.69 -7.66
C GLY A 159 1.39 11.81 -8.67
N ILE A 160 1.94 10.63 -9.03
CA ILE A 160 1.33 9.65 -9.93
C ILE A 160 0.75 8.53 -9.06
N HIS A 161 -0.47 8.08 -9.34
CA HIS A 161 -1.06 7.02 -8.52
C HIS A 161 -0.48 5.64 -8.88
N PHE A 162 0.04 4.92 -7.88
CA PHE A 162 0.59 3.58 -8.02
C PHE A 162 -0.16 2.56 -7.16
N SER A 163 -0.18 1.31 -7.64
CA SER A 163 -0.53 0.12 -6.88
C SER A 163 0.73 -0.71 -6.61
N CYS A 164 0.71 -1.53 -5.56
CA CYS A 164 1.82 -2.41 -5.24
C CYS A 164 1.34 -3.78 -4.75
N GLU A 165 1.91 -4.87 -5.28
CA GLU A 165 1.57 -6.23 -4.86
C GLU A 165 2.82 -7.03 -4.52
N GLU A 166 2.76 -7.84 -3.45
CA GLU A 166 3.85 -8.74 -3.08
C GLU A 166 3.81 -10.02 -3.95
N ALA A 167 4.83 -10.21 -4.77
CA ALA A 167 4.99 -11.35 -5.67
C ALA A 167 5.67 -12.55 -5.00
N PHE A 168 6.68 -12.29 -4.15
CA PHE A 168 7.41 -13.31 -3.40
C PHE A 168 7.60 -12.85 -1.97
N CYS A 169 7.55 -13.78 -1.01
CA CYS A 169 7.57 -13.45 0.40
C CYS A 169 8.52 -14.35 1.17
N LEU A 170 9.30 -13.74 2.08
CA LEU A 170 10.18 -14.48 2.99
C LEU A 170 9.39 -15.47 3.85
N ALA A 171 8.16 -15.14 4.25
CA ALA A 171 7.29 -16.04 5.01
C ALA A 171 6.82 -17.27 4.22
N GLN A 172 6.89 -17.23 2.89
CA GLN A 172 6.64 -18.39 2.03
C GLN A 172 7.92 -19.19 1.75
N GLY A 173 9.06 -18.78 2.31
CA GLY A 173 10.36 -19.41 2.11
C GLY A 173 11.21 -18.81 0.99
N SER A 174 10.81 -17.66 0.41
CA SER A 174 11.68 -16.91 -0.51
C SER A 174 12.86 -16.26 0.24
N VAL A 175 13.92 -15.91 -0.49
CA VAL A 175 15.12 -15.27 0.09
C VAL A 175 14.90 -13.82 0.50
N GLU A 176 13.92 -13.16 -0.11
CA GLU A 176 13.55 -11.77 0.13
C GLU A 176 12.06 -11.57 -0.14
N CYS A 177 11.51 -10.43 0.31
CA CYS A 177 10.15 -10.04 -0.07
C CYS A 177 10.23 -9.14 -1.31
N VAL A 178 9.47 -9.47 -2.33
CA VAL A 178 9.51 -8.82 -3.64
C VAL A 178 8.16 -8.24 -3.94
N PHE A 179 8.15 -7.00 -4.40
CA PHE A 179 6.93 -6.28 -4.74
C PHE A 179 6.98 -5.78 -6.19
N ALA A 180 5.84 -5.86 -6.85
CA ALA A 180 5.61 -5.22 -8.14
C ALA A 180 4.90 -3.89 -7.90
N LEU A 181 5.55 -2.79 -8.25
CA LEU A 181 4.96 -1.46 -8.30
C LEU A 181 4.42 -1.26 -9.71
N THR A 182 3.17 -0.85 -9.85
CA THR A 182 2.50 -0.69 -11.14
C THR A 182 1.66 0.57 -11.15
N LEU A 183 1.66 1.31 -12.26
CA LEU A 183 0.75 2.44 -12.44
C LEU A 183 -0.70 2.04 -12.15
N PHE A 184 -1.40 2.93 -11.47
CA PHE A 184 -2.83 2.85 -11.24
C PHE A 184 -3.49 4.01 -11.96
N GLU A 185 -4.40 3.69 -12.88
CA GLU A 185 -5.19 4.69 -13.60
C GLU A 185 -6.67 4.40 -13.36
N GLU A 186 -7.41 5.42 -12.96
CA GLU A 186 -8.87 5.37 -12.91
C GLU A 186 -9.42 6.01 -14.19
N ILE A 187 -10.12 5.22 -14.99
CA ILE A 187 -10.76 5.65 -16.23
C ILE A 187 -12.25 5.75 -15.95
N LEU A 188 -12.76 6.97 -15.99
CA LEU A 188 -14.17 7.27 -15.76
C LEU A 188 -14.96 7.19 -17.08
N PRO A 189 -16.22 6.73 -17.03
CA PRO A 189 -17.13 6.85 -18.16
C PRO A 189 -17.55 8.30 -18.40
N GLU A 190 -18.11 8.61 -19.58
CA GLU A 190 -18.59 9.97 -19.92
C GLU A 190 -19.69 10.47 -18.95
N LYS A 191 -20.52 9.54 -18.47
CA LYS A 191 -21.60 9.79 -17.51
C LYS A 191 -21.44 8.82 -16.35
N THR A 192 -21.73 9.25 -15.13
CA THR A 192 -21.60 8.42 -13.93
C THR A 192 -22.96 8.21 -13.29
N ARG A 193 -23.34 6.96 -13.00
CA ARG A 193 -24.61 6.59 -12.38
C ARG A 193 -24.39 5.47 -11.37
N ALA A 194 -25.01 5.58 -10.19
CA ALA A 194 -25.01 4.46 -9.26
C ALA A 194 -25.80 3.29 -9.86
N LEU A 195 -25.22 2.09 -9.83
CA LEU A 195 -25.97 0.88 -10.14
C LEU A 195 -26.82 0.49 -8.93
N THR A 196 -28.13 0.41 -9.09
CA THR A 196 -29.05 -0.08 -8.05
C THR A 196 -29.70 -1.40 -8.45
N VAL A 197 -30.32 -2.08 -7.50
CA VAL A 197 -31.12 -3.29 -7.78
C VAL A 197 -32.27 -2.99 -8.75
N VAL A 198 -32.84 -1.77 -8.70
CA VAL A 198 -33.89 -1.36 -9.64
C VAL A 198 -33.31 -1.25 -11.05
N ASP A 199 -32.15 -0.61 -11.21
CA ASP A 199 -31.49 -0.50 -12.53
C ASP A 199 -31.22 -1.88 -13.13
N VAL A 200 -30.78 -2.85 -12.32
CA VAL A 200 -30.56 -4.24 -12.79
C VAL A 200 -31.83 -4.84 -13.40
N THR A 201 -33.02 -4.56 -12.85
CA THR A 201 -34.27 -5.06 -13.43
C THR A 201 -34.63 -4.41 -14.76
N LEU A 202 -34.17 -3.19 -15.00
CA LEU A 202 -34.42 -2.41 -16.21
C LEU A 202 -33.39 -2.68 -17.30
N LEU A 203 -32.23 -3.25 -16.97
CA LEU A 203 -31.19 -3.62 -17.93
C LEU A 203 -31.66 -4.73 -18.89
N PRO A 204 -31.07 -4.79 -20.10
CA PRO A 204 -31.16 -5.95 -20.99
C PRO A 204 -30.81 -7.24 -20.26
N GLU A 205 -31.51 -8.35 -20.55
CA GLU A 205 -31.34 -9.64 -19.88
C GLU A 205 -29.88 -10.12 -19.84
N GLU A 206 -29.16 -9.87 -20.93
CA GLU A 206 -27.75 -10.18 -21.11
C GLU A 206 -26.87 -9.53 -20.03
N LEU A 207 -27.16 -8.29 -19.64
CA LEU A 207 -26.37 -7.52 -18.66
C LEU A 207 -26.77 -7.77 -17.21
N ARG A 208 -27.97 -8.31 -16.95
CA ARG A 208 -28.50 -8.42 -15.57
C ARG A 208 -27.62 -9.28 -14.66
N TYR A 209 -27.09 -10.38 -15.20
CA TYR A 209 -26.26 -11.31 -14.44
C TYR A 209 -24.92 -10.68 -14.07
N THR A 210 -24.25 -10.04 -15.04
CA THR A 210 -23.01 -9.28 -14.82
C THR A 210 -23.21 -8.14 -13.83
N ALA A 211 -24.28 -7.36 -13.99
CA ALA A 211 -24.61 -6.25 -13.11
C ALA A 211 -24.92 -6.71 -11.67
N GLY A 212 -25.66 -7.81 -11.52
CA GLY A 212 -25.91 -8.45 -10.22
C GLY A 212 -24.62 -8.94 -9.56
N ALA A 213 -23.72 -9.57 -10.30
CA ALA A 213 -22.41 -10.00 -9.80
C ALA A 213 -21.56 -8.80 -9.36
N MET A 214 -21.56 -7.71 -10.12
CA MET A 214 -20.88 -6.47 -9.76
C MET A 214 -21.44 -5.83 -8.49
N LEU A 215 -22.76 -5.85 -8.25
CA LEU A 215 -23.35 -5.38 -7.00
C LEU A 215 -22.88 -6.20 -5.78
N MET A 216 -22.64 -7.50 -5.96
CA MET A 216 -22.14 -8.36 -4.88
C MET A 216 -20.65 -8.16 -4.62
N LEU A 217 -19.84 -8.01 -5.67
CA LEU A 217 -18.38 -7.93 -5.55
C LEU A 217 -17.87 -6.50 -5.30
N GLY A 218 -18.57 -5.49 -5.83
CA GLY A 218 -18.16 -4.08 -5.82
C GLY A 218 -17.02 -3.73 -6.79
N GLU A 219 -16.08 -4.65 -6.98
CA GLU A 219 -14.97 -4.60 -7.93
C GLU A 219 -14.62 -6.00 -8.43
N ALA A 220 -14.38 -6.14 -9.74
CA ALA A 220 -13.99 -7.42 -10.33
C ALA A 220 -13.28 -7.27 -11.69
N ASP A 221 -12.47 -8.27 -12.05
CA ASP A 221 -12.05 -8.52 -13.44
C ASP A 221 -13.07 -9.44 -14.16
N PRO A 222 -13.00 -9.53 -15.51
CA PRO A 222 -13.88 -10.43 -16.27
C PRO A 222 -13.81 -11.90 -15.85
N GLU A 223 -12.65 -12.38 -15.40
CA GLU A 223 -12.46 -13.77 -14.96
C GLU A 223 -13.24 -14.07 -13.68
N SER A 224 -13.20 -13.15 -12.72
CA SER A 224 -13.91 -13.25 -11.45
C SER A 224 -15.42 -13.23 -11.64
N ILE A 225 -15.93 -12.41 -12.58
CA ILE A 225 -17.34 -12.38 -12.92
C ILE A 225 -17.75 -13.67 -13.64
N ALA A 226 -16.95 -14.16 -14.58
CA ALA A 226 -17.20 -15.39 -15.32
C ALA A 226 -17.41 -16.61 -14.39
N VAL A 227 -16.68 -16.66 -13.27
CA VAL A 227 -16.88 -17.71 -12.24
C VAL A 227 -18.28 -17.65 -11.61
N ILE A 228 -18.85 -16.46 -11.43
CA ILE A 228 -20.17 -16.27 -10.83
C ILE A 228 -21.28 -16.50 -11.86
N THR A 229 -21.13 -15.97 -13.07
CA THR A 229 -22.17 -16.03 -14.10
C THR A 229 -22.16 -17.34 -14.88
N GLY A 230 -21.05 -18.07 -14.86
CA GLY A 230 -20.84 -19.29 -15.64
C GLY A 230 -20.60 -19.04 -17.13
N ARG A 231 -20.42 -17.78 -17.55
CA ARG A 231 -20.14 -17.39 -18.95
C ARG A 231 -18.65 -17.34 -19.22
N SER A 232 -18.26 -17.17 -20.48
CA SER A 232 -16.85 -16.99 -20.83
C SER A 232 -16.32 -15.61 -20.39
N PRO A 233 -15.01 -15.49 -20.04
CA PRO A 233 -14.40 -14.20 -19.72
C PRO A 233 -14.54 -13.15 -20.84
N ASP A 234 -14.55 -13.57 -22.11
CA ASP A 234 -14.71 -12.67 -23.25
C ASP A 234 -16.14 -12.10 -23.36
N GLU A 235 -17.15 -12.90 -23.03
CA GLU A 235 -18.55 -12.44 -22.95
C GLU A 235 -18.74 -11.48 -21.78
N GLU A 236 -18.18 -11.81 -20.61
CA GLU A 236 -18.26 -10.92 -19.44
C GLU A 236 -17.52 -9.61 -19.67
N LYS A 237 -16.37 -9.64 -20.35
CA LYS A 237 -15.68 -8.43 -20.77
C LYS A 237 -16.57 -7.53 -21.61
N LYS A 238 -17.32 -8.06 -22.58
CA LYS A 238 -18.26 -7.26 -23.39
C LYS A 238 -19.38 -6.67 -22.52
N CYS A 239 -19.94 -7.44 -21.60
CA CYS A 239 -21.00 -6.96 -20.71
C CYS A 239 -20.50 -5.85 -19.77
N LEU A 240 -19.30 -6.02 -19.20
CA LEU A 240 -18.65 -5.03 -18.34
C LEU A 240 -18.31 -3.74 -19.10
N GLU A 241 -17.86 -3.84 -20.35
CA GLU A 241 -17.65 -2.69 -21.23
C GLU A 241 -18.95 -1.92 -21.47
N GLN A 242 -20.05 -2.62 -21.76
CA GLN A 242 -21.34 -1.97 -21.97
C GLN A 242 -21.87 -1.31 -20.68
N LEU A 243 -21.71 -1.95 -19.52
CA LEU A 243 -22.06 -1.34 -18.23
C LEU A 243 -21.19 -0.12 -17.89
N PHE A 244 -19.93 -0.11 -18.33
CA PHE A 244 -19.06 1.06 -18.26
C PHE A 244 -19.57 2.19 -19.16
N GLU A 245 -19.89 1.91 -20.43
CA GLU A 245 -20.44 2.91 -21.37
C GLU A 245 -21.76 3.50 -20.86
N GLU A 246 -22.60 2.69 -20.20
CA GLU A 246 -23.83 3.16 -19.55
C GLU A 246 -23.60 3.95 -18.26
N GLY A 247 -22.35 4.06 -17.81
CA GLY A 247 -21.96 4.90 -16.69
C GLY A 247 -22.08 4.26 -15.31
N TYR A 248 -22.44 2.99 -15.25
CA TYR A 248 -22.61 2.26 -13.99
C TYR A 248 -21.28 1.83 -13.38
N LEU A 249 -20.26 1.66 -14.23
CA LEU A 249 -18.94 1.20 -13.84
C LEU A 249 -17.89 2.24 -14.20
N LYS A 250 -16.78 2.21 -13.47
CA LYS A 250 -15.52 2.82 -13.85
C LYS A 250 -14.46 1.74 -14.04
N LYS A 251 -13.48 1.99 -14.91
CA LYS A 251 -12.35 1.07 -15.07
C LYS A 251 -11.20 1.53 -14.20
N VAL A 252 -10.53 0.55 -13.62
CA VAL A 252 -9.31 0.74 -12.86
C VAL A 252 -8.24 -0.09 -13.56
N ARG A 253 -7.31 0.58 -14.22
CA ARG A 253 -6.15 -0.06 -14.84
C ARG A 253 -5.03 -0.14 -13.81
N ILE A 254 -4.50 -1.34 -13.62
CA ILE A 254 -3.34 -1.62 -12.76
C ILE A 254 -2.29 -2.31 -13.62
N GLY A 255 -1.31 -1.54 -14.10
CA GLY A 255 -0.40 -2.01 -15.16
C GLY A 255 -1.17 -2.43 -16.42
N GLU A 256 -1.06 -3.70 -16.83
CA GLU A 256 -1.78 -4.24 -17.99
C GLU A 256 -3.18 -4.76 -17.66
N ARG A 257 -3.51 -4.91 -16.37
CA ARG A 257 -4.79 -5.48 -15.93
C ARG A 257 -5.86 -4.40 -15.85
N ILE A 258 -7.09 -4.73 -16.25
CA ILE A 258 -8.26 -3.85 -16.13
C ILE A 258 -9.26 -4.49 -15.19
N LEU A 259 -9.61 -3.76 -14.14
CA LEU A 259 -10.68 -4.06 -13.21
C LEU A 259 -11.86 -3.12 -13.48
N TYR A 260 -13.06 -3.57 -13.21
CA TYR A 260 -14.26 -2.74 -13.21
C TYR A 260 -14.71 -2.57 -11.77
N ARG A 261 -15.06 -1.33 -11.41
CA ARG A 261 -15.58 -0.98 -10.09
C ARG A 261 -16.91 -0.27 -10.25
N LEU A 262 -17.83 -0.49 -9.31
CA LEU A 262 -19.06 0.29 -9.26
C LEU A 262 -18.73 1.78 -9.21
N ALA A 263 -19.37 2.54 -10.09
CA ALA A 263 -19.31 3.98 -10.00
C ALA A 263 -20.16 4.40 -8.79
N LEU A 264 -19.53 5.08 -7.81
CA LEU A 264 -20.29 5.71 -6.74
C LEU A 264 -21.09 6.82 -7.40
N GLY A 265 -22.42 6.76 -7.30
CA GLY A 265 -23.29 7.83 -7.79
C GLY A 265 -22.87 9.13 -7.13
N GLY A 266 -22.43 10.09 -7.94
CA GLY A 266 -22.41 11.48 -7.52
C GLY A 266 -23.84 11.97 -7.55
N ASP A 267 -24.32 12.47 -6.42
CA ASP A 267 -25.44 13.42 -6.40
C ASP A 267 -25.05 14.68 -7.19
#